data_AF-A0A1G3JK96-F1
#
_entry.id   AF-A0A1G3JK96-F1
#
_cell.length_a   1.000
_cell.length_b   1.000
_cell.length_c   1.000
_cell.angle_alpha   90.00
_cell.angle_beta   90.00
_cell.angle_gamma   90.00
#
_symmetry.space_group_name_H-M   'P 1'
#
loop_
_entity.id
_entity.type
_entity.pdbx_description
1 polymer ?
#
loop_
_entity_poly.entity_id
_entity_poly.type
_entity_poly.pdbx_seq_one_letter_code
_entity_poly.pdbx_strand_id
1 'polypeptide(L)'
;MLTIDFEASCLPRHGRSFPIEVGVAVEGWSCSWLIRPHNDWADWTWTQEAQALHGLDRTAIAQKGLDADIVLALLSDAAVGRRVVADSRIDQQWLDTLAAAAGRPTPFVIEHVSTIVTERGTTDMQIRQAMAVADRRCPTRHRAGTDALWLATMLAHLPLDASGRLEPVLSELLSV
;
A
#
# COMPACT_ATOMS: atom_id res chain seq x y z
N MET A 1 -4.84 2.99 10.09
CA MET A 1 -4.71 2.95 8.62
C MET A 1 -3.77 1.79 8.30
N LEU A 2 -4.03 1.07 7.22
CA LEU A 2 -3.15 0.06 6.65
C LEU A 2 -2.62 0.65 5.35
N THR A 3 -1.31 0.62 5.11
CA THR A 3 -0.76 0.96 3.80
C THR A 3 -0.59 -0.29 2.96
N ILE A 4 -0.68 -0.14 1.65
CA ILE A 4 -0.54 -1.23 0.69
C ILE A 4 0.28 -0.76 -0.51
N ASP A 5 1.04 -1.67 -1.08
CA ASP A 5 1.79 -1.46 -2.33
C ASP A 5 1.83 -2.77 -3.11
N PHE A 6 1.85 -2.68 -4.44
CA PHE A 6 1.98 -3.81 -5.35
C PHE A 6 3.15 -3.63 -6.30
N GLU A 7 3.95 -4.70 -6.43
CA GLU A 7 4.91 -4.81 -7.53
C GLU A 7 4.25 -5.55 -8.70
N ALA A 8 4.67 -5.22 -9.93
CA ALA A 8 4.03 -5.72 -11.15
C ALA A 8 5.01 -6.31 -12.16
N SER A 9 4.50 -7.16 -13.05
CA SER A 9 5.28 -7.89 -14.05
C SER A 9 5.92 -6.99 -15.13
N CYS A 10 5.34 -5.81 -15.37
CA CYS A 10 5.91 -4.75 -16.19
C CYS A 10 5.26 -3.39 -15.91
N LEU A 11 5.88 -2.32 -16.43
CA LEU A 11 5.28 -0.99 -16.41
C LEU A 11 4.16 -0.87 -17.48
N PRO A 12 3.11 -0.05 -17.27
CA PRO A 12 1.94 0.02 -18.15
C PRO A 12 2.25 0.32 -19.63
N ARG A 13 3.35 1.03 -19.91
CA ARG A 13 3.80 1.36 -21.27
C ARG A 13 4.28 0.13 -22.08
N HIS A 14 4.61 -0.98 -21.43
CA HIS A 14 5.15 -2.17 -22.09
C HIS A 14 4.08 -3.19 -22.48
N GLY A 15 2.87 -3.05 -21.96
CA GLY A 15 1.77 -3.96 -22.25
C GLY A 15 0.88 -4.21 -21.02
N ARG A 16 0.07 -5.25 -21.11
CA ARG A 16 -0.82 -5.68 -20.04
C ARG A 16 0.02 -6.32 -18.93
N SER A 17 -0.05 -5.77 -17.72
CA SER A 17 0.76 -6.16 -16.56
C SER A 17 -0.10 -6.81 -15.47
N PHE A 18 0.50 -7.60 -14.59
CA PHE A 18 -0.17 -8.28 -13.47
C PHE A 18 0.64 -8.16 -12.18
N PRO A 19 -0.01 -8.26 -11.00
CA PRO A 19 0.69 -8.15 -9.73
C PRO A 19 1.54 -9.39 -9.45
N ILE A 20 2.75 -9.19 -8.93
CA ILE A 20 3.73 -10.26 -8.64
C ILE A 20 4.15 -10.31 -7.17
N GLU A 21 3.96 -9.22 -6.44
CA GLU A 21 4.09 -9.14 -4.99
C GLU A 21 3.09 -8.10 -4.47
N VAL A 22 2.54 -8.33 -3.30
CA VAL A 22 1.77 -7.32 -2.56
C VAL A 22 2.27 -7.24 -1.14
N GLY A 23 2.40 -6.02 -0.63
CA GLY A 23 2.87 -5.74 0.71
C GLY A 23 1.87 -4.86 1.45
N VAL A 24 1.76 -5.08 2.76
CA VAL A 24 0.96 -4.24 3.64
C VAL A 24 1.78 -3.83 4.85
N ALA A 25 1.48 -2.66 5.40
CA ALA A 25 2.17 -2.18 6.58
C ALA A 25 1.30 -1.33 7.51
N VAL A 26 1.71 -1.32 8.77
CA VAL A 26 1.45 -0.27 9.74
C VAL A 26 2.80 0.24 10.23
N GLU A 27 2.89 1.41 10.86
CA GLU A 27 4.21 1.89 11.32
C GLU A 27 4.87 0.84 12.24
N GLY A 28 6.10 0.45 11.92
CA GLY A 28 6.88 -0.52 12.69
C GLY A 28 6.61 -2.00 12.35
N TRP A 29 5.65 -2.31 11.46
CA TRP A 29 5.39 -3.68 11.02
C TRP A 29 4.98 -3.73 9.55
N SER A 30 5.56 -4.65 8.81
CA SER A 30 5.11 -4.97 7.46
C SER A 30 5.21 -6.46 7.16
N CYS A 31 4.44 -6.89 6.17
CA CYS A 31 4.59 -8.18 5.54
C CYS A 31 4.34 -8.06 4.03
N SER A 32 4.79 -9.04 3.27
CA SER A 32 4.47 -9.16 1.86
C SER A 32 4.30 -10.61 1.44
N TRP A 33 3.59 -10.80 0.34
CA TRP A 33 3.34 -12.09 -0.28
C TRP A 33 3.65 -12.03 -1.76
N LEU A 34 4.42 -12.99 -2.25
CA LEU A 34 4.59 -13.20 -3.67
C LEU A 34 3.31 -13.79 -4.25
N ILE A 35 2.91 -13.33 -5.42
CA ILE A 35 1.70 -13.76 -6.12
C ILE A 35 2.12 -14.65 -7.29
N ARG A 36 1.71 -15.92 -7.26
CA ARG A 36 1.95 -16.84 -8.37
C ARG A 36 1.18 -16.34 -9.60
N PRO A 37 1.82 -16.25 -10.79
CA PRO A 37 1.11 -15.83 -11.99
C PRO A 37 -0.07 -16.77 -12.28
N HIS A 38 -1.27 -16.20 -12.36
CA HIS A 38 -2.49 -16.95 -12.68
C HIS A 38 -2.51 -17.35 -14.16
N ASN A 39 -3.21 -18.43 -14.50
CA ASN A 39 -3.32 -18.92 -15.87
C ASN A 39 -3.95 -17.88 -16.82
N ASP A 40 -4.86 -17.05 -16.33
CA ASP A 40 -5.49 -15.97 -17.11
C ASP A 40 -4.49 -14.88 -17.55
N TRP A 41 -3.30 -14.86 -16.96
CA TRP A 41 -2.22 -13.91 -17.25
C TRP A 41 -1.13 -14.52 -18.13
N ALA A 42 -1.32 -15.73 -18.66
CA ALA A 42 -0.30 -16.44 -19.43
C ALA A 42 0.25 -15.64 -20.62
N ASP A 43 -0.63 -14.91 -21.31
CA ASP A 43 -0.31 -14.07 -22.49
C ASP A 43 0.02 -12.61 -22.13
N TRP A 44 0.13 -12.28 -20.85
CA TRP A 44 0.41 -10.92 -20.39
C TRP A 44 1.92 -10.66 -20.33
N THR A 45 2.29 -9.39 -20.25
CA THR A 45 3.68 -8.95 -20.41
C THR A 45 4.47 -9.13 -19.12
N TRP A 46 5.66 -9.71 -19.25
CA TRP A 46 6.71 -9.76 -18.22
C TRP A 46 7.98 -9.14 -18.80
N THR A 47 8.57 -8.15 -18.13
CA THR A 47 9.82 -7.52 -18.60
C THR A 47 11.01 -7.86 -17.71
N GLN A 48 12.19 -8.00 -18.34
CA GLN A 48 13.45 -8.13 -17.61
C GLN A 48 13.76 -6.89 -16.77
N GLU A 49 13.29 -5.71 -17.20
CA GLU A 49 13.37 -4.46 -16.43
C GLU A 49 12.69 -4.58 -15.07
N ALA A 50 11.45 -5.08 -15.03
CA ALA A 50 10.72 -5.26 -13.78
C ALA A 50 11.39 -6.31 -12.87
N GLN A 51 11.82 -7.43 -13.45
CA GLN A 51 12.57 -8.45 -12.71
C GLN A 51 13.86 -7.90 -12.09
N ALA A 52 14.62 -7.08 -12.82
CA ALA A 52 15.82 -6.44 -12.31
C ALA A 52 15.52 -5.40 -11.23
N LEU A 53 14.44 -4.62 -11.40
CA LEU A 53 14.01 -3.59 -10.45
C LEU A 53 13.59 -4.18 -9.11
N HIS A 54 12.79 -5.25 -9.12
CA HIS A 54 12.25 -5.88 -7.91
C HIS A 54 13.17 -6.97 -7.34
N GLY A 55 14.16 -7.42 -8.11
CA GLY A 55 15.00 -8.57 -7.75
C GLY A 55 14.21 -9.89 -7.66
N LEU A 56 13.11 -9.99 -8.40
CA LEU A 56 12.19 -11.13 -8.37
C LEU A 56 12.21 -11.86 -9.72
N ASP A 57 12.75 -13.09 -9.70
CA ASP A 57 12.78 -13.94 -10.89
C ASP A 57 11.42 -14.61 -11.15
N ARG A 58 10.98 -14.65 -12.42
CA ARG A 58 9.69 -15.26 -12.81
C ARG A 58 9.55 -16.70 -12.35
N THR A 59 10.61 -17.50 -12.45
CA THR A 59 10.60 -18.91 -12.03
C THR A 59 10.51 -19.03 -10.51
N ALA A 60 11.20 -18.15 -9.77
CA ALA A 60 11.13 -18.10 -8.32
C ALA A 60 9.72 -17.71 -7.84
N ILE A 61 9.07 -16.74 -8.49
CA ILE A 61 7.68 -16.35 -8.19
C ILE A 61 6.73 -17.50 -8.51
N ALA A 62 6.88 -18.17 -9.65
CA ALA A 62 6.02 -19.32 -9.98
C ALA A 62 6.10 -20.43 -8.91
N GLN A 63 7.29 -20.68 -8.36
CA GLN A 63 7.52 -21.70 -7.34
C GLN A 63 7.07 -21.28 -5.94
N LYS A 64 7.41 -20.04 -5.52
CA LYS A 64 7.25 -19.56 -4.13
C LYS A 64 6.01 -18.71 -3.92
N GLY A 65 5.42 -18.19 -4.98
CA GLY A 65 4.21 -17.39 -4.93
C GLY A 65 3.03 -18.17 -4.39
N LEU A 66 2.12 -17.48 -3.73
CA LEU A 66 0.84 -18.02 -3.30
C LEU A 66 -0.19 -17.83 -4.41
N ASP A 67 -1.22 -18.67 -4.41
CA ASP A 67 -2.34 -18.53 -5.33
C ASP A 67 -3.13 -17.25 -5.04
N ALA A 68 -3.75 -16.69 -6.09
CA ALA A 68 -4.43 -15.40 -6.04
C ALA A 68 -5.53 -15.35 -4.97
N ASP A 69 -6.26 -16.45 -4.78
CA ASP A 69 -7.32 -16.60 -3.79
C ASP A 69 -6.81 -16.57 -2.35
N ILE A 70 -5.67 -17.19 -2.09
CA ILE A 70 -4.97 -17.17 -0.79
C ILE A 70 -4.52 -15.74 -0.48
N VAL A 71 -3.84 -15.08 -1.42
CA VAL A 71 -3.36 -13.70 -1.22
C VAL A 71 -4.53 -12.74 -1.00
N LEU A 72 -5.60 -12.86 -1.79
CA LEU A 72 -6.79 -12.01 -1.61
C LEU A 72 -7.45 -12.22 -0.25
N ALA A 73 -7.51 -13.46 0.25
CA ALA A 73 -8.03 -13.75 1.59
C ALA A 73 -7.16 -13.11 2.69
N LEU A 74 -5.84 -13.21 2.58
CA LEU A 74 -4.89 -12.58 3.51
C LEU A 74 -5.02 -11.06 3.52
N LEU A 75 -5.15 -10.43 2.34
CA LEU A 75 -5.39 -8.99 2.23
C LEU A 75 -6.73 -8.59 2.85
N SER A 76 -7.78 -9.37 2.61
CA SER A 76 -9.12 -9.11 3.16
C SER A 76 -9.08 -9.11 4.69
N ASP A 77 -8.43 -10.10 5.29
CA ASP A 77 -8.27 -10.21 6.75
C ASP A 77 -7.43 -9.05 7.31
N ALA A 78 -6.31 -8.73 6.65
CA ALA A 78 -5.46 -7.60 7.03
C ALA A 78 -6.21 -6.25 6.95
N ALA A 79 -7.18 -6.10 6.05
CA ALA A 79 -7.94 -4.86 5.85
C ALA A 79 -9.13 -4.69 6.83
N VAL A 80 -9.54 -5.72 7.58
CA VAL A 80 -10.73 -5.65 8.46
C VAL A 80 -10.64 -4.48 9.43
N GLY A 81 -11.63 -3.59 9.37
CA GLY A 81 -11.73 -2.41 10.24
C GLY A 81 -10.69 -1.32 9.99
N ARG A 82 -9.94 -1.38 8.88
CA ARG A 82 -8.87 -0.43 8.55
C ARG A 82 -9.18 0.30 7.24
N ARG A 83 -8.89 1.61 7.22
CA ARG A 83 -8.72 2.37 5.96
C ARG A 83 -7.44 1.90 5.28
N VAL A 84 -7.54 1.46 4.03
CA VAL A 84 -6.40 1.02 3.22
C VAL A 84 -5.92 2.16 2.33
N VAL A 85 -4.62 2.44 2.31
CA VAL A 85 -4.03 3.61 1.66
C VAL A 85 -2.83 3.23 0.78
N ALA A 86 -2.77 3.77 -0.43
CA ALA A 86 -1.60 3.67 -1.32
C ALA A 86 -1.19 5.04 -1.86
N ASP A 87 0.05 5.16 -2.34
CA ASP A 87 0.58 6.36 -2.98
C ASP A 87 0.42 6.36 -4.52
N SER A 88 -0.09 5.26 -5.08
CA SER A 88 -0.48 5.16 -6.48
C SER A 88 -1.94 4.74 -6.64
N ARG A 89 -2.57 5.20 -7.72
CA ARG A 89 -3.94 4.81 -8.08
C ARG A 89 -4.01 3.46 -8.77
N ILE A 90 -2.87 2.94 -9.25
CA ILE A 90 -2.81 1.68 -9.96
C ILE A 90 -3.00 0.48 -9.02
N ASP A 91 -2.70 0.63 -7.73
CA ASP A 91 -2.85 -0.44 -6.74
C ASP A 91 -4.27 -0.98 -6.65
N GLN A 92 -5.28 -0.11 -6.84
CA GLN A 92 -6.67 -0.55 -6.93
C GLN A 92 -6.89 -1.47 -8.13
N GLN A 93 -6.30 -1.17 -9.28
CA GLN A 93 -6.41 -2.00 -10.49
C GLN A 93 -5.72 -3.35 -10.30
N TRP A 94 -4.63 -3.40 -9.54
CA TRP A 94 -3.95 -4.63 -9.16
C TRP A 94 -4.74 -5.47 -8.17
N LEU A 95 -5.38 -4.84 -7.18
CA LEU A 95 -6.32 -5.54 -6.31
C LEU A 95 -7.51 -6.11 -7.10
N ASP A 96 -8.07 -5.34 -8.03
CA ASP A 96 -9.17 -5.79 -8.89
C ASP A 96 -8.74 -6.95 -9.81
N THR A 97 -7.52 -6.88 -10.37
CA THR A 97 -6.92 -7.94 -11.19
C THR A 97 -6.73 -9.24 -10.38
N LEU A 98 -6.25 -9.11 -9.14
CA LEU A 98 -6.09 -10.23 -8.22
C LEU A 98 -7.45 -10.84 -7.84
N ALA A 99 -8.44 -10.00 -7.54
CA ALA A 99 -9.79 -10.43 -7.20
C ALA A 99 -10.47 -11.17 -8.35
N ALA A 100 -10.32 -10.65 -9.58
CA ALA A 100 -10.82 -11.31 -10.78
C ALA A 100 -10.19 -12.69 -10.99
N ALA A 101 -8.87 -12.82 -10.84
CA ALA A 101 -8.17 -14.11 -10.93
C ALA A 101 -8.58 -15.09 -9.82
N ALA A 102 -8.92 -14.59 -8.63
CA ALA A 102 -9.47 -15.39 -7.54
C ALA A 102 -10.95 -15.75 -7.74
N GLY A 103 -11.63 -15.23 -8.76
CA GLY A 103 -13.08 -15.40 -8.96
C GLY A 103 -13.93 -14.79 -7.84
N ARG A 104 -13.44 -13.73 -7.20
CA ARG A 104 -14.07 -13.09 -6.03
C ARG A 104 -14.28 -11.59 -6.27
N PRO A 105 -15.25 -10.95 -5.60
CA PRO A 105 -15.36 -9.49 -5.63
C PRO A 105 -14.16 -8.84 -4.95
N THR A 106 -13.82 -7.63 -5.38
CA THR A 106 -12.82 -6.79 -4.71
C THR A 106 -13.23 -6.54 -3.25
N PRO A 107 -12.39 -6.88 -2.26
CA PRO A 107 -12.81 -6.92 -0.85
C PRO A 107 -12.84 -5.55 -0.15
N PHE A 108 -12.13 -4.56 -0.68
CA PHE A 108 -12.05 -3.22 -0.11
C PHE A 108 -11.61 -2.20 -1.17
N VAL A 109 -11.72 -0.92 -0.84
CA VAL A 109 -11.23 0.20 -1.67
C VAL A 109 -9.91 0.71 -1.09
N ILE A 110 -8.97 1.01 -1.98
CA ILE A 110 -7.69 1.64 -1.66
C ILE A 110 -7.83 3.15 -1.85
N GLU A 111 -7.68 3.90 -0.77
CA GLU A 111 -7.66 5.36 -0.80
C GLU A 111 -6.28 5.87 -1.23
N HIS A 112 -6.25 6.96 -2.00
CA HIS A 112 -4.98 7.61 -2.34
C HIS A 112 -4.46 8.43 -1.15
N VAL A 113 -3.14 8.40 -0.92
CA VAL A 113 -2.46 9.13 0.16
C VAL A 113 -2.82 10.62 0.22
N SER A 114 -3.08 11.25 -0.93
CA SER A 114 -3.50 12.66 -1.01
C SER A 114 -4.75 12.95 -0.19
N THR A 115 -5.68 11.99 -0.07
CA THR A 115 -6.90 12.14 0.73
C THR A 115 -6.53 12.36 2.20
N ILE A 116 -5.59 11.57 2.72
CA ILE A 116 -5.10 11.67 4.11
C ILE A 116 -4.36 12.99 4.33
N VAL A 117 -3.52 13.39 3.37
CA VAL A 117 -2.76 14.64 3.40
C VAL A 117 -3.71 15.85 3.44
N THR A 118 -4.76 15.84 2.61
CA THR A 118 -5.79 16.89 2.61
C THR A 118 -6.60 16.89 3.89
N GLU A 119 -7.06 15.73 4.38
CA GLU A 119 -7.81 15.61 5.64
C GLU A 119 -7.05 16.17 6.85
N ARG A 120 -5.73 15.99 6.88
CA ARG A 120 -4.87 16.47 7.98
C ARG A 120 -4.44 17.93 7.84
N GLY A 121 -4.80 18.60 6.74
CA GLY A 121 -4.39 19.99 6.50
C GLY A 121 -2.86 20.17 6.44
N THR A 122 -2.12 19.17 5.96
CA THR A 122 -0.66 19.18 6.03
C THR A 122 -0.04 20.12 5.00
N THR A 123 0.99 20.84 5.40
CA THR A 123 1.80 21.70 4.51
C THR A 123 2.87 20.91 3.76
N ASP A 124 3.34 21.44 2.62
CA ASP A 124 4.44 20.84 1.87
C ASP A 124 5.72 20.65 2.70
N MET A 125 5.98 21.53 3.66
CA MET A 125 7.14 21.40 4.55
C MET A 125 7.01 20.17 5.47
N GLN A 126 5.82 19.94 6.03
CA GLN A 126 5.55 18.77 6.87
C GLN A 126 5.61 17.48 6.06
N ILE A 127 5.08 17.49 4.82
CA ILE A 127 5.16 16.34 3.91
C ILE A 127 6.63 16.01 3.62
N ARG A 128 7.46 17.01 3.25
CA ARG A 128 8.89 16.80 3.01
C ARG A 128 9.63 16.28 4.23
N GLN A 129 9.32 16.78 5.43
CA GLN A 129 9.91 16.31 6.68
C GLN A 129 9.54 14.85 6.98
N ALA A 130 8.28 14.48 6.78
CA ALA A 130 7.79 13.11 6.98
C ALA A 130 8.41 12.14 5.97
N MET A 131 8.51 12.54 4.69
CA MET A 131 9.22 11.77 3.66
C MET A 131 10.68 11.56 4.02
N ALA A 132 11.39 12.60 4.47
CA ALA A 132 12.80 12.48 4.88
C ALA A 132 12.99 11.53 6.09
N VAL A 133 11.99 11.39 6.97
CA VAL A 133 12.02 10.36 8.01
C VAL A 133 11.82 8.96 7.41
N ALA A 134 10.84 8.79 6.52
CA ALA A 134 10.58 7.53 5.84
C ALA A 134 11.79 7.05 5.03
N ASP A 135 12.44 7.93 4.26
CA ASP A 135 13.64 7.63 3.46
C ASP A 135 14.79 7.11 4.32
N ARG A 136 15.00 7.70 5.51
CA ARG A 136 16.06 7.26 6.43
C ARG A 136 15.76 5.92 7.09
N ARG A 137 14.48 5.61 7.33
CA ARG A 137 14.06 4.35 8.00
C ARG A 137 13.89 3.19 7.02
N CYS A 138 13.57 3.48 5.76
CA CYS A 138 13.28 2.50 4.72
C CYS A 138 14.18 2.77 3.50
N PRO A 139 15.49 2.46 3.57
CA PRO A 139 16.45 2.82 2.53
C PRO A 139 16.36 1.97 1.26
N THR A 140 15.70 0.80 1.33
CA THR A 140 15.47 -0.08 0.18
C THR A 140 14.07 0.18 -0.36
N ARG A 141 13.93 0.28 -1.67
CA ARG A 141 12.65 0.47 -2.38
C ARG A 141 12.45 -0.63 -3.42
N HIS A 142 11.24 -0.73 -3.96
CA HIS A 142 10.83 -1.70 -4.99
C HIS A 142 10.66 -3.13 -4.48
N ARG A 143 10.30 -3.24 -3.20
CA ARG A 143 9.72 -4.44 -2.60
C ARG A 143 8.46 -4.03 -1.87
N ALA A 144 7.35 -4.69 -2.19
CA ALA A 144 6.03 -4.22 -1.77
C ALA A 144 5.90 -3.99 -0.25
N GLY A 145 6.45 -4.89 0.57
CA GLY A 145 6.41 -4.75 2.03
C GLY A 145 7.22 -3.57 2.57
N THR A 146 8.33 -3.23 1.91
CA THR A 146 9.17 -2.09 2.30
C THR A 146 8.57 -0.78 1.80
N ASP A 147 7.99 -0.77 0.60
CA ASP A 147 7.34 0.40 0.01
C ASP A 147 6.06 0.76 0.79
N ALA A 148 5.26 -0.25 1.18
CA ALA A 148 4.15 -0.06 2.11
C ALA A 148 4.63 0.49 3.47
N LEU A 149 5.74 -0.03 4.04
CA LEU A 149 6.30 0.45 5.31
C LEU A 149 6.81 1.89 5.22
N TRP A 150 7.41 2.26 4.09
CA TRP A 150 7.82 3.64 3.83
C TRP A 150 6.60 4.57 3.89
N LEU A 151 5.50 4.20 3.23
CA LEU A 151 4.28 4.99 3.24
C LEU A 151 3.65 5.07 4.64
N ALA A 152 3.64 3.96 5.39
CA ALA A 152 3.13 3.94 6.76
C ALA A 152 3.95 4.85 7.68
N THR A 153 5.28 4.81 7.52
CA THR A 153 6.21 5.67 8.25
C THR A 153 5.97 7.13 7.91
N MET A 154 5.83 7.48 6.62
CA MET A 154 5.54 8.85 6.20
C MET A 154 4.23 9.36 6.82
N LEU A 155 3.15 8.59 6.71
CA LEU A 155 1.84 8.93 7.27
C LEU A 155 1.84 9.07 8.80
N ALA A 156 2.66 8.30 9.51
CA ALA A 156 2.77 8.39 10.96
C ALA A 156 3.51 9.66 11.42
N HIS A 157 4.39 10.22 10.59
CA HIS A 157 5.13 11.45 10.89
C HIS A 157 4.45 12.72 10.36
N LEU A 158 3.33 12.59 9.65
CA LEU A 158 2.46 13.73 9.38
C LEU A 158 1.75 14.15 10.67
N PRO A 159 1.63 15.46 10.94
CA PRO A 159 0.86 15.93 12.09
C PRO A 159 -0.57 15.38 12.03
N LEU A 160 -1.12 15.06 13.19
CA LEU A 160 -2.55 14.79 13.31
C LEU A 160 -3.32 16.08 13.02
N ASP A 161 -4.56 15.93 12.56
CA ASP A 161 -5.43 17.07 12.22
C ASP A 161 -5.40 18.15 13.31
N ALA A 162 -5.33 19.41 12.87
CA ALA A 162 -5.41 20.60 13.73
C ALA A 162 -6.74 20.68 14.52
N SER A 163 -7.74 19.87 14.17
CA SER A 163 -9.00 19.70 14.91
C SER A 163 -8.86 18.95 16.25
N GLY A 164 -7.65 18.52 16.62
CA GLY A 164 -7.33 17.91 17.92
C GLY A 164 -7.24 18.84 19.13
N ARG A 165 -7.77 20.08 19.06
CA ARG A 165 -8.10 20.88 20.24
C ARG A 165 -9.62 20.88 20.43
N LEU A 166 -10.12 19.92 21.20
CA LEU A 166 -11.25 20.22 22.08
C LEU A 166 -10.67 21.08 23.21
N GLU A 167 -11.00 22.37 23.16
CA GLU A 167 -10.78 23.35 24.23
C GLU A 167 -11.01 22.73 25.62
N PRO A 168 -10.16 23.03 26.64
CA PRO A 168 -10.56 22.76 28.01
C PRO A 168 -11.82 23.59 28.27
N VAL A 169 -12.96 22.94 28.50
CA VAL A 169 -14.13 23.61 29.06
C VAL A 169 -13.80 23.93 30.51
N LEU A 170 -13.07 25.02 30.71
CA LEU A 170 -12.96 25.75 31.96
C LEU A 170 -13.69 27.08 31.76
N SER A 171 -15.00 27.03 31.99
CA SER A 171 -15.68 28.19 32.57
C SER A 171 -16.22 27.74 33.91
N GLU A 172 -15.43 27.98 34.95
CA GLU A 172 -15.99 28.44 36.21
C GLU A 172 -16.77 29.73 35.94
N LEU A 173 -18.06 29.71 36.29
CA LEU A 173 -18.79 30.84 36.86
C LEU A 173 -19.52 30.23 38.05
N LEU A 174 -18.91 30.32 39.23
CA LEU A 174 -19.22 31.34 40.23
C LEU A 174 -20.71 31.31 40.65
N SER A 175 -20.91 30.75 41.84
CA SER A 175 -21.80 31.27 42.89
C SER A 175 -23.17 31.81 42.48
N VAL A 176 -24.22 31.01 42.66
CA VAL A 176 -25.38 31.30 43.53
C VAL A 176 -25.84 30.00 44.17
#